data_AF-A0A6N4V187-F1
#
_entry.id   AF-A0A6N4V187-F1
#
_cell.length_a   1.000
_cell.length_b   1.000
_cell.length_c   1.000
_cell.angle_alpha   90.00
_cell.angle_beta   90.00
_cell.angle_gamma   90.00
#
_symmetry.space_group_name_H-M   'P 1'
#
loop_
_entity.id
_entity.type
_entity.pdbx_description
1 polymer ?
#
loop_
_entity_poly.entity_id
_entity_poly.type
_entity_poly.pdbx_seq_one_letter_code
_entity_poly.pdbx_strand_id
1 'polypeptide(L)'
;METKMTDSTERPSKNLRRRRPLGTTTDGFARGQAKDGGTLSALRREQTGRSKPSVAASQALVRGSATKRKWGPQVAPEREPAEPDRSVRLRLQVRRGRITVLDSAVVEAPAADDAEVRGSAFLEVRAGDQVIALQPLIDPGLSIGIPDPADSSDDFRGHRVVRESTWETAIRVPVGALATIAPSDLSISIFEAPEHVVLDARSSRSVASRVRSVTTLASSSQLRARDLPEGVFGGTGRKRPSREP
;
A
#
# COMPACT_ATOMS: atom_id res chain seq x y z
N MET A 1 16.61 53.99 -57.79
CA MET A 1 16.96 54.91 -56.68
C MET A 1 17.03 54.09 -55.41
N GLU A 2 18.23 54.08 -54.83
CA GLU A 2 18.55 53.48 -53.53
C GLU A 2 17.91 54.28 -52.39
N THR A 3 17.53 53.60 -51.31
CA THR A 3 18.09 53.89 -49.99
C THR A 3 17.92 52.67 -49.07
N LYS A 4 19.07 52.16 -48.64
CA LYS A 4 19.23 51.26 -47.49
C LYS A 4 18.96 52.05 -46.21
N MET A 5 18.38 51.41 -45.19
CA MET A 5 18.87 51.56 -43.81
C MET A 5 18.52 50.31 -43.00
N THR A 6 19.56 49.79 -42.37
CA THR A 6 19.65 48.64 -41.48
C THR A 6 19.09 48.99 -40.10
N ASP A 7 18.41 48.05 -39.44
CA ASP A 7 18.53 47.96 -37.99
C ASP A 7 18.64 46.51 -37.53
N SER A 8 19.63 46.30 -36.67
CA SER A 8 20.08 45.02 -36.15
C SER A 8 19.49 44.87 -34.77
N THR A 9 18.80 43.77 -34.47
CA THR A 9 18.64 43.38 -33.07
C THR A 9 18.57 41.86 -32.92
N GLU A 10 19.73 41.35 -32.52
CA GLU A 10 20.05 40.15 -31.75
C GLU A 10 18.95 39.09 -31.54
N ARG A 11 19.27 37.89 -32.02
CA ARG A 11 18.85 36.62 -31.41
C ARG A 11 19.66 36.41 -30.12
N PRO A 12 19.06 36.06 -28.98
CA PRO A 12 19.80 35.41 -27.91
C PRO A 12 19.71 33.89 -28.04
N SER A 13 20.91 33.34 -28.13
CA SER A 13 21.31 31.94 -28.06
C SER A 13 20.94 31.23 -26.74
N LYS A 14 20.61 29.94 -26.88
CA LYS A 14 21.13 28.77 -26.13
C LYS A 14 21.41 28.92 -24.61
N ASN A 15 20.78 28.02 -23.85
CA ASN A 15 21.27 27.42 -22.60
C ASN A 15 21.43 28.37 -21.39
N LEU A 16 20.32 28.68 -20.71
CA LEU A 16 20.36 29.03 -19.29
C LEU A 16 19.74 27.90 -18.47
N ARG A 17 20.60 27.16 -17.76
CA ARG A 17 20.25 26.16 -16.75
C ARG A 17 19.22 26.76 -15.78
N ARG A 18 17.96 26.30 -15.82
CA ARG A 18 16.99 26.56 -14.75
C ARG A 18 17.50 25.89 -13.47
N ARG A 19 18.14 26.69 -12.61
CA ARG A 19 18.35 26.31 -11.21
C ARG A 19 16.97 26.18 -10.56
N ARG A 20 16.65 24.99 -10.03
CA ARG A 20 15.53 24.78 -9.12
C ARG A 20 15.73 25.69 -7.89
N PRO A 21 14.75 26.47 -7.44
CA PRO A 21 14.86 27.14 -6.15
C PRO A 21 14.80 26.05 -5.06
N LEU A 22 15.94 25.87 -4.38
CA LEU A 22 16.03 25.19 -3.09
C LEU A 22 15.19 25.96 -2.07
N GLY A 23 14.61 25.23 -1.12
CA GLY A 23 13.58 25.70 -0.20
C GLY A 23 13.87 27.06 0.45
N THR A 24 12.78 27.79 0.70
CA THR A 24 12.77 28.98 1.53
C THR A 24 13.31 28.65 2.92
N THR A 25 14.55 29.01 3.18
CA THR A 25 15.11 29.13 4.52
C THR A 25 14.28 30.19 5.24
N THR A 26 13.44 29.79 6.20
CA THR A 26 12.80 30.74 7.09
C THR A 26 13.85 31.23 8.08
N ASP A 27 14.39 32.42 7.85
CA ASP A 27 15.15 33.13 8.86
C ASP A 27 14.27 33.34 10.10
N GLY A 28 14.80 32.92 11.25
CA GLY A 28 14.11 33.05 12.53
C GLY A 28 13.79 34.52 12.85
N PHE A 29 12.63 34.74 13.46
CA PHE A 29 12.22 36.06 13.90
C PHE A 29 13.22 36.67 14.91
N ALA A 30 13.59 37.92 14.70
CA ALA A 30 14.37 38.71 15.66
C ALA A 30 13.62 38.84 17.00
N ARG A 31 14.35 38.76 18.12
CA ARG A 31 13.78 38.92 19.47
C ARG A 31 13.23 40.35 19.62
N GLY A 32 11.94 40.47 19.95
CA GLY A 32 11.34 41.72 20.42
C GLY A 32 10.20 42.31 19.59
N GLN A 33 9.80 41.71 18.46
CA GLN A 33 8.62 42.15 17.71
C GLN A 33 7.39 41.30 18.11
N ALA A 34 6.33 41.97 18.54
CA ALA A 34 5.08 41.35 18.95
C ALA A 34 4.42 40.60 17.78
N LYS A 35 3.99 39.37 18.03
CA LYS A 35 3.48 38.40 17.03
C LYS A 35 2.00 38.63 16.69
N ASP A 36 1.52 39.86 16.72
CA ASP A 36 0.12 40.18 16.47
C ASP A 36 0.00 41.25 15.40
N GLY A 37 0.27 40.84 14.17
CA GLY A 37 -0.01 41.63 12.98
C GLY A 37 0.31 40.84 11.72
N GLY A 38 -0.67 40.13 11.17
CA GLY A 38 -0.57 39.61 9.80
C GLY A 38 -0.29 38.12 9.60
N THR A 39 -0.57 37.24 10.58
CA THR A 39 -0.57 35.79 10.30
C THR A 39 -1.97 35.31 9.90
N LEU A 40 -2.07 34.29 9.04
CA LEU A 40 -3.34 33.59 8.71
C LEU A 40 -4.09 33.10 9.97
N SER A 41 -3.36 32.88 11.06
CA SER A 41 -3.92 32.52 12.37
C SER A 41 -4.60 33.69 13.11
N ALA A 42 -4.34 34.94 12.75
CA ALA A 42 -5.08 36.12 13.21
C ALA A 42 -6.38 36.30 12.43
N LEU A 43 -6.38 36.10 11.10
CA LEU A 43 -7.59 36.07 10.28
C LEU A 43 -8.57 34.97 10.70
N ARG A 44 -8.07 33.79 11.08
CA ARG A 44 -8.92 32.69 11.59
C ARG A 44 -9.47 32.95 13.02
N ARG A 45 -8.85 33.86 13.78
CA ARG A 45 -9.29 34.24 15.15
C ARG A 45 -10.56 35.10 15.12
N GLU A 46 -10.67 36.05 14.18
CA GLU A 46 -11.86 36.89 14.03
C GLU A 46 -13.10 36.08 13.61
N GLN A 47 -12.92 35.05 12.79
CA GLN A 47 -14.02 34.19 12.32
C GLN A 47 -14.58 33.22 13.37
N THR A 48 -13.83 32.89 14.42
CA THR A 48 -14.21 31.79 15.36
C THR A 48 -14.51 32.25 16.77
N GLY A 49 -14.33 33.54 17.10
CA GLY A 49 -14.65 34.12 18.41
C GLY A 49 -13.94 33.50 19.61
N ARG A 50 -12.99 32.58 19.39
CA ARG A 50 -12.30 31.84 20.46
C ARG A 50 -10.90 32.42 20.69
N SER A 51 -10.73 33.05 21.84
CA SER A 51 -9.42 33.48 22.32
C SER A 51 -8.57 32.25 22.69
N LYS A 52 -7.25 32.34 22.44
CA LYS A 52 -6.32 31.33 22.96
C LYS A 52 -6.32 31.43 24.49
N PRO A 53 -6.26 30.30 25.22
CA PRO A 53 -6.08 30.33 26.66
C PRO A 53 -4.79 31.07 27.00
N SER A 54 -4.81 31.87 28.06
CA SER A 54 -3.63 32.60 28.52
C SER A 54 -2.48 31.64 28.83
N VAL A 55 -1.25 32.13 28.78
CA VAL A 55 -0.06 31.34 29.14
C VAL A 55 -0.20 30.79 30.57
N ALA A 56 -0.81 31.55 31.48
CA ALA A 56 -1.13 31.10 32.83
C ALA A 56 -2.14 29.94 32.85
N ALA A 57 -3.19 29.99 32.04
CA ALA A 57 -4.17 28.90 31.92
C ALA A 57 -3.56 27.63 31.29
N SER A 58 -2.65 27.79 30.33
CA SER A 58 -1.91 26.67 29.74
C SER A 58 -0.92 26.04 30.74
N GLN A 59 -0.28 26.84 31.60
CA GLN A 59 0.62 26.34 32.64
C GLN A 59 -0.13 25.67 33.80
N ALA A 60 -1.36 26.10 34.12
CA ALA A 60 -2.19 25.47 35.14
C ALA A 60 -2.59 24.03 34.76
N LEU A 61 -2.88 23.78 33.48
CA LEU A 61 -3.15 22.43 32.94
C LEU A 61 -1.92 21.50 33.02
N VAL A 62 -0.71 22.05 32.87
CA VAL A 62 0.54 21.27 32.95
C VAL A 62 0.92 20.93 34.40
N ARG A 63 0.54 21.77 35.38
CA ARG A 63 0.85 21.55 36.80
C ARG A 63 -0.08 20.55 37.49
N GLY A 64 -1.23 20.21 36.91
CA GLY A 64 -2.28 19.40 37.54
C GLY A 64 -2.21 17.88 37.34
N SER A 65 -1.30 17.33 36.50
CA SER A 65 -1.26 15.88 36.27
C SER A 65 0.16 15.35 36.07
N ALA A 66 0.94 15.33 37.14
CA ALA A 66 2.23 14.65 37.17
C ALA A 66 2.15 13.27 37.85
N THR A 67 1.11 12.47 37.58
CA THR A 67 1.31 11.01 37.58
C THR A 67 1.98 10.68 36.26
N LYS A 68 3.32 10.56 36.28
CA LYS A 68 4.11 10.06 35.15
C LYS A 68 3.64 8.64 34.83
N ARG A 69 2.59 8.49 34.02
CA ARG A 69 2.34 7.25 33.29
C ARG A 69 3.53 7.10 32.37
N LYS A 70 4.43 6.18 32.70
CA LYS A 70 5.50 5.74 31.80
C LYS A 70 4.80 5.25 30.54
N TRP A 71 4.80 6.07 29.50
CA TRP A 71 4.47 5.59 28.17
C TRP A 71 5.51 4.50 27.87
N GLY A 72 5.02 3.28 27.62
CA GLY A 72 5.87 2.17 27.22
C GLY A 72 6.70 2.54 25.99
N PRO A 73 7.76 1.79 25.70
CA PRO A 73 8.62 2.07 24.55
C PRO A 73 7.79 2.24 23.27
N GLN A 74 8.00 3.36 22.57
CA GLN A 74 7.32 3.75 21.33
C GLN A 74 7.82 2.95 20.11
N VAL A 75 8.77 2.05 20.35
CA VAL A 75 9.36 1.10 19.41
C VAL A 75 9.17 -0.27 20.03
N ALA A 76 8.53 -1.18 19.30
CA ALA A 76 8.39 -2.56 19.74
C ALA A 76 9.79 -3.14 20.05
N PRO A 77 9.94 -3.99 21.09
CA PRO A 77 11.19 -4.69 21.31
C PRO A 77 11.56 -5.44 20.03
N GLU A 78 12.79 -5.20 19.56
CA GLU A 78 13.37 -5.88 18.42
C GLU A 78 13.34 -7.38 18.72
N ARG A 79 12.46 -8.10 18.03
CA ARG A 79 12.35 -9.55 18.13
C ARG A 79 13.70 -10.09 17.67
N GLU A 80 14.27 -11.04 18.42
CA GLU A 80 15.47 -11.78 17.99
C GLU A 80 15.33 -12.19 16.52
N PRO A 81 16.43 -12.26 15.74
CA PRO A 81 16.36 -12.59 14.33
C PRO A 81 15.80 -14.00 14.17
N ALA A 82 14.47 -14.09 14.09
CA ALA A 82 13.77 -15.20 13.50
C ALA A 82 14.39 -15.41 12.12
N GLU A 83 14.48 -16.66 11.67
CA GLU A 83 14.84 -16.98 10.29
C GLU A 83 14.23 -15.95 9.34
N PRO A 84 14.95 -15.49 8.30
CA PRO A 84 14.42 -14.48 7.39
C PRO A 84 13.02 -14.93 6.98
N ASP A 85 12.03 -14.11 7.30
CA ASP A 85 10.62 -14.46 7.20
C ASP A 85 10.30 -14.55 5.70
N ARG A 86 10.45 -15.76 5.15
CA ARG A 86 10.38 -16.03 3.71
C ARG A 86 8.95 -16.34 3.32
N SER A 87 8.53 -15.79 2.20
CA SER A 87 7.23 -16.09 1.60
C SER A 87 7.37 -16.43 0.12
N VAL A 88 6.39 -17.14 -0.42
CA VAL A 88 6.21 -17.31 -1.86
C VAL A 88 5.30 -16.19 -2.35
N ARG A 89 5.81 -15.33 -3.22
CA ARG A 89 4.99 -14.36 -3.95
C ARG A 89 4.41 -15.05 -5.18
N LEU A 90 3.08 -15.04 -5.28
CA LEU A 90 2.35 -15.46 -6.48
C LEU A 90 1.85 -14.21 -7.21
N ARG A 91 2.25 -14.04 -8.48
CA ARG A 91 1.67 -13.03 -9.37
C ARG A 91 0.54 -13.67 -10.15
N LEU A 92 -0.63 -13.06 -10.10
CA LEU A 92 -1.87 -13.62 -10.61
C LEU A 92 -2.42 -12.74 -11.73
N GLN A 93 -2.92 -13.38 -12.78
CA GLN A 93 -3.83 -12.76 -13.74
C GLN A 93 -5.25 -13.24 -13.45
N VAL A 94 -6.17 -12.29 -13.35
CA VAL A 94 -7.60 -12.54 -13.29
C VAL A 94 -8.19 -12.22 -14.64
N ARG A 95 -8.84 -13.20 -15.28
CA ARG A 95 -9.47 -13.04 -16.59
C ARG A 95 -10.79 -13.78 -16.63
N ARG A 96 -11.89 -13.06 -16.84
CA ARG A 96 -13.25 -13.65 -16.97
C ARG A 96 -13.59 -14.63 -15.84
N GLY A 97 -13.30 -14.26 -14.60
CA GLY A 97 -13.56 -15.07 -13.41
C GLY A 97 -12.59 -16.25 -13.19
N ARG A 98 -11.52 -16.36 -13.98
CA ARG A 98 -10.48 -17.37 -13.79
C ARG A 98 -9.20 -16.72 -13.28
N ILE A 99 -8.53 -17.39 -12.36
CA ILE A 99 -7.20 -17.01 -11.85
C ILE A 99 -6.15 -17.88 -12.53
N THR A 100 -5.10 -17.25 -13.06
CA THR A 100 -3.91 -17.93 -13.61
C THR A 100 -2.68 -17.37 -12.91
N VAL A 101 -1.77 -18.25 -12.46
CA VAL A 101 -0.48 -17.82 -11.93
C VAL A 101 0.42 -17.45 -13.11
N LEU A 102 0.88 -16.20 -13.13
CA LEU A 102 1.81 -15.69 -14.14
C LEU A 102 3.26 -15.96 -13.77
N ASP A 103 3.58 -15.84 -12.48
CA ASP A 103 4.92 -15.97 -11.95
C ASP A 103 4.86 -16.33 -10.46
N SER A 104 5.89 -17.04 -9.98
CA SER A 104 6.03 -17.44 -8.59
C SER A 104 7.50 -17.36 -8.16
N ALA A 105 7.78 -16.71 -7.04
CA ALA A 105 9.14 -16.60 -6.53
C ALA A 105 9.16 -16.66 -5.00
N VAL A 106 10.18 -17.31 -4.44
CA VAL A 106 10.51 -17.18 -3.01
C VAL A 106 11.14 -15.80 -2.80
N VAL A 107 10.64 -15.05 -1.83
CA VAL A 107 11.13 -13.72 -1.48
C VAL A 107 11.49 -13.65 0.00
N GLU A 108 12.55 -12.91 0.31
CA GLU A 108 12.99 -12.60 1.68
C GLU A 108 12.13 -11.45 2.26
N ALA A 109 10.84 -11.70 2.34
CA ALA A 109 9.88 -10.78 2.93
C ALA A 109 8.71 -11.57 3.52
N PRO A 110 8.19 -11.17 4.70
CA PRO A 110 7.09 -11.87 5.33
C PRO A 110 5.83 -11.81 4.46
N ALA A 111 4.99 -12.84 4.61
CA ALA A 111 3.59 -12.73 4.24
C ALA A 111 2.89 -11.74 5.19
N ALA A 112 1.75 -11.19 4.79
CA ALA A 112 0.96 -10.35 5.69
C ALA A 112 0.51 -11.18 6.90
N ASP A 113 0.87 -10.74 8.12
CA ASP A 113 0.41 -11.30 9.41
C ASP A 113 -0.42 -10.25 10.16
N ASP A 114 -1.38 -9.65 9.45
CA ASP A 114 -2.35 -8.77 10.07
C ASP A 114 -3.31 -9.60 10.94
N ALA A 115 -3.56 -9.21 12.18
CA ALA A 115 -4.56 -9.89 13.00
C ALA A 115 -5.98 -9.72 12.42
N GLU A 116 -6.23 -8.58 11.78
CA GLU A 116 -7.50 -8.25 11.14
C GLU A 116 -7.26 -7.74 9.71
N VAL A 117 -8.05 -8.24 8.77
CA VAL A 117 -8.09 -7.74 7.39
C VAL A 117 -9.41 -7.02 7.17
N ARG A 118 -9.32 -5.82 6.57
CA ARG A 118 -10.45 -4.90 6.38
C ARG A 118 -10.66 -4.64 4.90
N GLY A 119 -11.88 -4.77 4.41
CA GLY A 119 -12.19 -4.49 3.01
C GLY A 119 -13.57 -4.94 2.58
N SER A 120 -13.89 -4.73 1.31
CA SER A 120 -15.05 -5.30 0.62
C SER A 120 -14.65 -6.39 -0.38
N ALA A 121 -13.38 -6.49 -0.77
CA ALA A 121 -12.89 -7.58 -1.60
C ALA A 121 -11.66 -8.24 -0.97
N PHE A 122 -11.56 -9.57 -1.12
CA PHE A 122 -10.55 -10.38 -0.46
C PHE A 122 -9.98 -11.42 -1.42
N LEU A 123 -8.66 -11.54 -1.44
CA LEU A 123 -7.92 -12.60 -2.08
C LEU A 123 -7.55 -13.63 -1.02
N GLU A 124 -8.05 -14.85 -1.18
CA GLU A 124 -7.88 -15.98 -0.28
C GLU A 124 -7.07 -17.07 -0.95
N VAL A 125 -6.05 -17.58 -0.26
CA VAL A 125 -5.35 -18.81 -0.62
C VAL A 125 -5.66 -19.86 0.43
N ARG A 126 -6.10 -21.02 -0.03
CA ARG A 126 -6.41 -22.17 0.82
C ARG A 126 -5.52 -23.34 0.49
N ALA A 127 -5.26 -24.15 1.49
CA ALA A 127 -4.78 -25.52 1.36
C ALA A 127 -5.83 -26.47 1.94
N GLY A 128 -6.53 -27.20 1.07
CA GLY A 128 -7.72 -27.95 1.45
C GLY A 128 -8.75 -27.04 2.15
N ASP A 129 -9.04 -27.33 3.41
CA ASP A 129 -10.02 -26.60 4.22
C ASP A 129 -9.45 -25.42 5.02
N GLN A 130 -8.14 -25.21 4.98
CA GLN A 130 -7.48 -24.17 5.76
C GLN A 130 -7.13 -22.97 4.89
N VAL A 131 -7.53 -21.77 5.32
CA VAL A 131 -6.99 -20.51 4.81
C VAL A 131 -5.55 -20.34 5.30
N ILE A 132 -4.61 -20.20 4.35
CA ILE A 132 -3.17 -20.04 4.63
C ILE A 132 -2.62 -18.67 4.27
N ALA A 133 -3.36 -17.89 3.48
CA ALA A 133 -3.10 -16.47 3.26
C ALA A 133 -4.40 -15.75 2.93
N LEU A 134 -4.55 -14.52 3.45
CA LEU A 134 -5.68 -13.65 3.20
C LEU A 134 -5.18 -12.22 3.00
N GLN A 135 -5.64 -11.56 1.94
CA GLN A 135 -5.24 -10.19 1.63
C GLN A 135 -6.47 -9.40 1.19
N PRO A 136 -6.64 -8.14 1.63
CA PRO A 136 -7.67 -7.27 1.07
C PRO A 136 -7.27 -6.85 -0.34
N LEU A 137 -8.25 -6.73 -1.23
CA LEU A 137 -8.07 -6.14 -2.55
C LEU A 137 -8.79 -4.80 -2.61
N ILE A 138 -8.07 -3.78 -3.03
CA ILE A 138 -8.63 -2.45 -3.30
C ILE A 138 -9.06 -2.45 -4.77
N ASP A 139 -10.33 -2.14 -5.00
CA ASP A 139 -10.90 -1.89 -6.33
C ASP A 139 -10.50 -2.95 -7.40
N PRO A 140 -10.78 -4.25 -7.15
CA PRO A 140 -10.32 -5.33 -8.02
C PRO A 140 -10.86 -5.18 -9.45
N GLY A 141 -9.94 -5.07 -10.41
CA GLY A 141 -10.27 -4.92 -11.83
C GLY A 141 -10.83 -3.56 -12.20
N LEU A 142 -10.60 -2.52 -11.39
CA LEU A 142 -10.87 -1.14 -11.79
C LEU A 142 -9.58 -0.43 -12.19
N SER A 143 -9.66 0.30 -13.29
CA SER A 143 -8.61 1.22 -13.75
C SER A 143 -9.15 2.64 -13.65
N ILE A 144 -8.34 3.53 -13.07
CA ILE A 144 -8.68 4.94 -12.86
C ILE A 144 -7.82 5.77 -13.81
N GLY A 145 -8.44 6.27 -14.88
CA GLY A 145 -7.83 7.27 -15.75
C GLY A 145 -7.78 8.61 -15.05
N ILE A 146 -6.58 9.15 -14.84
CA ILE A 146 -6.37 10.52 -14.38
C ILE A 146 -6.35 11.40 -15.64
N PRO A 147 -7.23 12.43 -15.74
CA PRO A 147 -7.23 13.35 -16.87
C PRO A 147 -5.88 14.04 -17.05
N ASP A 148 -5.53 14.42 -18.29
CA ASP A 148 -4.32 15.19 -18.53
C ASP A 148 -4.55 16.61 -18.01
N PRO A 149 -3.66 17.18 -17.19
CA PRO A 149 -3.76 18.58 -16.77
C PRO A 149 -3.78 19.59 -17.93
N ALA A 150 -3.31 19.19 -19.12
CA ALA A 150 -3.36 19.99 -20.33
C ALA A 150 -4.69 19.92 -21.09
N ASP A 151 -5.61 19.02 -20.69
CA ASP A 151 -6.95 18.97 -21.26
C ASP A 151 -7.67 20.30 -21.02
N SER A 152 -8.36 20.79 -22.04
CA SER A 152 -9.15 22.02 -21.90
C SER A 152 -10.24 21.81 -20.84
N SER A 153 -10.70 22.88 -20.19
CA SER A 153 -11.80 22.79 -19.22
C SER A 153 -13.07 22.18 -19.81
N ASP A 154 -13.25 22.31 -21.12
CA ASP A 154 -14.40 21.80 -21.85
C ASP A 154 -14.26 20.30 -22.19
N ASP A 155 -13.02 19.78 -22.24
CA ASP A 155 -12.70 18.37 -22.47
C ASP A 155 -12.51 17.57 -21.16
N PHE A 156 -12.37 18.26 -20.03
CA PHE A 156 -12.18 17.63 -18.72
C PHE A 156 -13.42 16.87 -18.26
N ARG A 157 -13.39 15.53 -18.40
CA ARG A 157 -14.49 14.64 -17.96
C ARG A 157 -14.31 14.04 -16.56
N GLY A 158 -13.34 14.55 -15.79
CA GLY A 158 -12.99 14.01 -14.47
C GLY A 158 -12.40 12.60 -14.52
N HIS A 159 -12.24 11.95 -13.36
CA HIS A 159 -11.68 10.60 -13.28
C HIS A 159 -12.56 9.60 -14.02
N ARG A 160 -11.97 8.90 -15.01
CA ARG A 160 -12.65 7.81 -15.70
C ARG A 160 -12.38 6.52 -14.98
N VAL A 161 -13.41 5.91 -14.41
CA VAL A 161 -13.34 4.56 -13.85
C VAL A 161 -13.76 3.56 -14.92
N VAL A 162 -12.89 2.60 -15.23
CA VAL A 162 -13.15 1.53 -16.21
C VAL A 162 -13.01 0.19 -15.50
N ARG A 163 -14.03 -0.68 -15.65
CA ARG A 163 -13.93 -2.07 -15.19
C ARG A 163 -13.25 -2.91 -16.26
N GLU A 164 -12.07 -3.43 -15.94
CA GLU A 164 -11.27 -4.25 -16.82
C GLU A 164 -11.69 -5.73 -16.71
N SER A 165 -11.80 -6.38 -17.86
CA SER A 165 -12.12 -7.82 -17.93
C SER A 165 -10.91 -8.72 -17.61
N THR A 166 -9.72 -8.14 -17.63
CA THR A 166 -8.44 -8.78 -17.34
C THR A 166 -7.60 -7.82 -16.51
N TRP A 167 -7.07 -8.28 -15.38
CA TRP A 167 -6.24 -7.48 -14.49
C TRP A 167 -5.27 -8.38 -13.71
N GLU A 168 -4.30 -7.79 -13.03
CA GLU A 168 -3.28 -8.51 -12.29
C GLU A 168 -3.25 -8.12 -10.82
N THR A 169 -2.86 -9.08 -9.98
CA THR A 169 -2.63 -8.85 -8.55
C THR A 169 -1.54 -9.79 -8.04
N ALA A 170 -1.15 -9.67 -6.78
CA ALA A 170 -0.23 -10.59 -6.15
C ALA A 170 -0.62 -10.86 -4.69
N ILE A 171 -0.23 -12.04 -4.22
CA ILE A 171 -0.35 -12.45 -2.82
C ILE A 171 0.94 -13.13 -2.37
N ARG A 172 1.27 -12.98 -1.08
CA ARG A 172 2.37 -13.70 -0.43
C ARG A 172 1.82 -14.80 0.45
N VAL A 173 2.39 -15.99 0.33
CA VAL A 173 2.03 -17.16 1.13
C VAL A 173 3.24 -17.55 1.98
N PRO A 174 3.09 -17.76 3.31
CA PRO A 174 4.20 -18.20 4.14
C PRO A 174 4.81 -19.52 3.63
N VAL A 175 6.14 -19.61 3.52
CA VAL A 175 6.81 -20.85 3.08
C VAL A 175 6.49 -22.01 4.03
N GLY A 176 6.45 -21.74 5.35
CA GLY A 176 6.10 -22.75 6.36
C GLY A 176 4.70 -23.36 6.18
N ALA A 177 3.76 -22.59 5.62
CA ALA A 177 2.42 -23.08 5.32
C ALA A 177 2.38 -23.98 4.09
N LEU A 178 3.38 -23.92 3.20
CA LEU A 178 3.43 -24.74 1.97
C LEU A 178 4.22 -26.04 2.15
N ALA A 179 5.12 -26.10 3.13
CA ALA A 179 6.09 -27.19 3.29
C ALA A 179 5.46 -28.60 3.40
N THR A 180 4.23 -28.70 3.90
CA THR A 180 3.52 -29.96 4.18
C THR A 180 2.35 -30.24 3.25
N ILE A 181 2.15 -29.45 2.19
CA ILE A 181 0.91 -29.41 1.42
C ILE A 181 1.15 -29.85 -0.02
N ALA A 182 0.26 -30.65 -0.61
CA ALA A 182 0.39 -30.95 -2.03
C ALA A 182 -0.08 -29.75 -2.87
N PRO A 183 0.62 -29.41 -3.98
CA PRO A 183 0.17 -28.33 -4.88
C PRO A 183 -1.29 -28.44 -5.33
N SER A 184 -1.78 -29.67 -5.54
CA SER A 184 -3.16 -29.96 -5.93
C SER A 184 -4.20 -29.54 -4.89
N ASP A 185 -3.80 -29.36 -3.64
CA ASP A 185 -4.68 -28.97 -2.53
C ASP A 185 -4.77 -27.45 -2.40
N LEU A 186 -3.93 -26.71 -3.15
CA LEU A 186 -3.92 -25.26 -3.14
C LEU A 186 -5.00 -24.71 -4.07
N SER A 187 -5.85 -23.85 -3.51
CA SER A 187 -6.85 -23.10 -4.26
C SER A 187 -6.73 -21.61 -3.97
N ILE A 188 -7.09 -20.80 -4.96
CA ILE A 188 -7.11 -19.34 -4.86
C ILE A 188 -8.51 -18.88 -5.20
N SER A 189 -9.08 -18.01 -4.37
CA SER A 189 -10.40 -17.42 -4.62
C SER A 189 -10.38 -15.93 -4.32
N ILE A 190 -11.16 -15.18 -5.09
CA ILE A 190 -11.40 -13.76 -4.87
C ILE A 190 -12.87 -13.58 -4.55
N PHE A 191 -13.16 -13.03 -3.39
CA PHE A 191 -14.51 -12.78 -2.91
C PHE A 191 -14.77 -11.29 -2.83
N GLU A 192 -16.00 -10.89 -3.14
CA GLU A 192 -16.53 -9.55 -2.93
C GLU A 192 -17.72 -9.63 -1.97
N ALA A 193 -17.65 -8.90 -0.87
CA ALA A 193 -18.73 -8.68 0.07
C ALA A 193 -19.52 -7.42 -0.35
N PRO A 194 -20.84 -7.38 -0.11
CA PRO A 194 -21.68 -6.23 -0.44
C PRO A 194 -21.35 -4.98 0.39
N GLU A 195 -20.73 -5.17 1.55
CA GLU A 195 -20.36 -4.11 2.48
C GLU A 195 -18.92 -4.31 2.94
N HIS A 196 -18.34 -3.24 3.49
CA HIS A 196 -17.01 -3.29 4.07
C HIS A 196 -17.05 -4.09 5.39
N VAL A 197 -16.26 -5.16 5.47
CA VAL A 197 -16.20 -6.06 6.63
C VAL A 197 -14.80 -6.11 7.24
N VAL A 198 -14.74 -6.53 8.50
CA VAL A 198 -13.50 -6.80 9.23
C VAL A 198 -13.45 -8.31 9.51
N LEU A 199 -12.39 -8.97 9.07
CA LEU A 199 -12.19 -10.40 9.21
C LEU A 199 -10.95 -10.68 10.03
N ASP A 200 -11.03 -11.65 10.95
CA ASP A 200 -9.85 -12.23 11.59
C ASP A 200 -9.01 -12.96 10.53
N ALA A 201 -7.79 -12.49 10.25
CA ALA A 201 -6.96 -13.08 9.21
C ALA A 201 -6.39 -14.45 9.60
N ARG A 202 -6.37 -14.77 10.89
CA ARG A 202 -5.82 -16.02 11.43
C ARG A 202 -6.84 -17.15 11.47
N SER A 203 -8.11 -16.83 11.21
CA SER A 203 -9.15 -17.84 11.10
C SER A 203 -8.85 -18.78 9.92
N SER A 204 -8.86 -20.08 10.20
CA SER A 204 -8.73 -21.11 9.16
C SER A 204 -9.95 -21.20 8.24
N ARG A 205 -11.08 -20.58 8.61
CA ARG A 205 -12.34 -20.65 7.86
C ARG A 205 -12.30 -19.74 6.65
N SER A 206 -12.84 -20.22 5.53
CA SER A 206 -12.98 -19.42 4.30
C SER A 206 -13.83 -18.16 4.53
N VAL A 207 -13.52 -17.09 3.78
CA VAL A 207 -14.30 -15.84 3.71
C VAL A 207 -15.77 -16.14 3.40
N ALA A 208 -16.03 -17.04 2.45
CA ALA A 208 -17.39 -17.43 2.06
C ALA A 208 -18.21 -18.06 3.20
N SER A 209 -17.54 -18.63 4.20
CA SER A 209 -18.19 -19.22 5.37
C SER A 209 -18.34 -18.23 6.54
N ARG A 210 -17.66 -17.08 6.48
CA ARG A 210 -17.62 -16.07 7.54
C ARG A 210 -18.51 -14.86 7.24
N VAL A 211 -18.70 -14.56 5.97
CA VAL A 211 -19.51 -13.43 5.50
C VAL A 211 -20.84 -13.95 4.95
N ARG A 212 -21.96 -13.39 5.41
CA ARG A 212 -23.32 -13.89 5.11
C ARG A 212 -23.64 -13.96 3.61
N SER A 213 -23.12 -13.02 2.84
CA SER A 213 -23.32 -12.92 1.39
C SER A 213 -22.02 -12.48 0.76
N VAL A 214 -21.44 -13.33 -0.09
CA VAL A 214 -20.28 -12.99 -0.92
C VAL A 214 -20.51 -13.41 -2.35
N THR A 215 -19.93 -12.65 -3.26
CA THR A 215 -19.83 -13.02 -4.68
C THR A 215 -18.41 -13.51 -4.94
N THR A 216 -18.25 -14.66 -5.57
CA THR A 216 -16.94 -15.10 -6.06
C THR A 216 -16.64 -14.36 -7.37
N LEU A 217 -15.67 -13.45 -7.34
CA LEU A 217 -15.22 -12.71 -8.52
C LEU A 217 -14.38 -13.58 -9.45
N ALA A 218 -13.51 -14.41 -8.87
CA ALA A 218 -12.68 -15.35 -9.61
C ALA A 218 -12.20 -16.49 -8.72
N SER A 219 -11.88 -17.62 -9.33
CA SER A 219 -11.24 -18.73 -8.63
C SER A 219 -10.28 -19.52 -9.51
N SER A 220 -9.37 -20.23 -8.85
CA SER A 220 -8.61 -21.36 -9.37
C SER A 220 -8.72 -22.48 -8.34
N SER A 221 -9.31 -23.60 -8.73
CA SER A 221 -9.60 -24.72 -7.83
C SER A 221 -8.36 -25.52 -7.45
N GLN A 222 -7.34 -25.54 -8.29
CA GLN A 222 -6.10 -26.28 -8.06
C GLN A 222 -4.93 -25.57 -8.73
N LEU A 223 -3.86 -25.33 -7.97
CA LEU A 223 -2.59 -24.89 -8.54
C LEU A 223 -1.82 -26.08 -9.11
N ARG A 224 -1.13 -25.86 -10.23
CA ARG A 224 -0.24 -26.87 -10.79
C ARG A 224 1.09 -26.81 -10.05
N ALA A 225 1.78 -27.94 -9.95
CA ALA A 225 3.12 -27.96 -9.34
C ALA A 225 4.09 -26.97 -9.99
N ARG A 226 3.96 -26.75 -11.31
CA ARG A 226 4.77 -25.77 -12.08
C ARG A 226 4.45 -24.30 -11.79
N ASP A 227 3.32 -24.03 -11.14
CA ASP A 227 2.90 -22.67 -10.80
C ASP A 227 3.56 -22.20 -9.48
N LEU A 228 4.45 -23.02 -8.92
CA LEU A 228 5.07 -22.81 -7.61
C LEU A 228 6.59 -23.01 -7.71
N PRO A 229 7.38 -22.34 -6.85
CA PRO A 229 8.83 -22.46 -6.90
C PRO A 229 9.29 -23.86 -6.49
N GLU A 230 10.38 -24.33 -7.10
CA GLU A 230 11.02 -25.58 -6.69
C GLU A 230 11.52 -25.52 -5.24
N GLY A 231 11.48 -26.65 -4.54
CA GLY A 231 12.02 -26.78 -3.17
C GLY A 231 11.15 -26.18 -2.05
N VAL A 232 9.98 -25.63 -2.37
CA VAL A 232 9.01 -25.15 -1.36
C VAL A 232 8.21 -26.31 -0.75
N PHE A 233 8.07 -27.42 -1.49
CA PHE A 233 7.37 -28.64 -1.06
C PHE A 233 8.37 -29.72 -0.69
N GLY A 234 8.29 -30.24 0.55
CA GLY A 234 9.12 -31.35 1.01
C GLY A 234 9.85 -31.03 2.31
N GLY A 235 9.43 -31.69 3.40
CA GLY A 235 10.19 -31.73 4.64
C GLY A 235 11.56 -32.36 4.42
N THR A 236 12.60 -31.65 4.85
CA THR A 236 14.02 -32.09 4.91
C THR A 236 14.57 -32.66 3.61
N GLY A 237 15.42 -31.86 2.95
CA GLY A 237 16.33 -32.38 1.95
C GLY A 237 17.15 -33.53 2.53
N ARG A 238 16.83 -34.77 2.12
CA ARG A 238 17.83 -35.82 2.09
C ARG A 238 18.88 -35.37 1.09
N LYS A 239 19.95 -34.73 1.58
CA LYS A 239 21.22 -34.63 0.87
C LYS A 239 21.53 -36.03 0.37
N ARG A 240 21.48 -36.21 -0.95
CA ARG A 240 22.03 -37.37 -1.62
C ARG A 240 23.51 -37.41 -1.20
N PRO A 241 24.00 -38.48 -0.54
CA PRO A 241 25.41 -38.53 -0.19
C PRO A 241 26.23 -38.41 -1.46
N SER A 242 27.15 -37.45 -1.47
CA SER A 242 28.16 -37.29 -2.51
C SER A 242 28.91 -38.59 -2.63
N ARG A 243 28.89 -39.18 -3.82
CA ARG A 243 29.75 -40.29 -4.18
C ARG A 243 31.11 -39.67 -4.49
N GLU A 244 32.07 -39.78 -3.57
CA GLU A 244 33.46 -39.43 -3.88
C GLU A 244 34.05 -40.45 -4.87
N PRO A 245 34.94 -40.01 -5.77
CA PRO A 245 35.69 -40.87 -6.68
C PRO A 245 36.78 -41.70 -5.99
#